data_AF-A0A934YWL0-F1
#
_entry.id   AF-A0A934YWL0-F1
#
_cell.length_a   1.000
_cell.length_b   1.000
_cell.length_c   1.000
_cell.angle_alpha   90.00
_cell.angle_beta   90.00
_cell.angle_gamma   90.00
#
_symmetry.space_group_name_H-M   'P 1'
#
loop_
_entity.id
_entity.type
_entity.pdbx_description
1 polymer ?
#
loop_
_entity_poly.entity_id
_entity_poly.type
_entity_poly.pdbx_seq_one_letter_code
_entity_poly.pdbx_strand_id
1 'polypeptide(L)'
;MVKEQKDKAKQYSEWVVAYTNELVRFARSRVKDDATADDLVQLTFVSAWETLDRFEGNSSPRTWLYAILKHKLADHYRKVYREGKHVSGKEIADDDLSESLFDEGGIWRNGHRPKAKNDVFGEPENERLERALMHCLETLPPNLRSAVEMKYLLDLKSETIQAELGISETNYWQQVHRAKVKLRSCIEGRVKNNNG
;
A
#
# COMPACT_ATOMS: atom_id res chain seq x y z
N MET A 1 33.22 24.75 8.76
CA MET A 1 31.85 24.91 9.27
C MET A 1 30.92 25.71 8.33
N VAL A 2 31.11 27.00 8.06
CA VAL A 2 30.14 27.78 7.26
C VAL A 2 29.99 27.30 5.80
N LYS A 3 31.10 26.92 5.16
CA LYS A 3 31.10 26.44 3.76
C LYS A 3 30.38 25.09 3.59
N GLU A 4 30.64 24.16 4.50
CA GLU A 4 30.09 22.80 4.51
C GLU A 4 28.57 22.78 4.74
N GLN A 5 28.05 23.64 5.63
CA GLN A 5 26.60 23.81 5.77
C GLN A 5 25.94 24.44 4.53
N LYS A 6 26.65 25.33 3.84
CA LYS A 6 26.17 25.95 2.61
C LYS A 6 26.09 24.94 1.45
N ASP A 7 27.05 24.04 1.37
CA ASP A 7 27.08 22.95 0.39
C ASP A 7 25.99 21.91 0.66
N LYS A 8 25.78 21.53 1.93
CA LYS A 8 24.66 20.68 2.38
C LYS A 8 23.29 21.27 1.99
N ALA A 9 23.07 22.55 2.31
CA ALA A 9 21.83 23.26 2.00
C ALA A 9 21.56 23.34 0.49
N LYS A 10 22.62 23.56 -0.31
CA LYS A 10 22.52 23.58 -1.77
C LYS A 10 22.14 22.21 -2.32
N GLN A 11 22.85 21.16 -1.93
CA GLN A 11 22.57 19.79 -2.35
C GLN A 11 21.14 19.36 -2.00
N TYR A 12 20.71 19.64 -0.78
CA TYR A 12 19.34 19.36 -0.34
C TYR A 12 18.30 20.09 -1.19
N SER A 13 18.51 21.38 -1.47
CA SER A 13 17.59 22.18 -2.28
C SER A 13 17.48 21.64 -3.71
N GLU A 14 18.61 21.21 -4.31
CA GLU A 14 18.62 20.56 -5.63
C GLU A 14 17.79 19.28 -5.63
N TRP A 15 17.87 18.47 -4.56
CA TRP A 15 17.09 17.24 -4.45
C TRP A 15 15.61 17.49 -4.25
N VAL A 16 15.24 18.48 -3.44
CA VAL A 16 13.84 18.89 -3.25
C VAL A 16 13.24 19.27 -4.59
N VAL A 17 13.90 20.14 -5.36
CA VAL A 17 13.41 20.58 -6.68
C VAL A 17 13.32 19.41 -7.67
N ALA A 18 14.35 18.55 -7.70
CA ALA A 18 14.41 17.45 -8.66
C ALA A 18 13.37 16.34 -8.40
N TYR A 19 13.10 16.01 -7.14
CA TYR A 19 12.38 14.77 -6.80
C TYR A 19 10.99 14.97 -6.20
N THR A 20 10.60 16.18 -5.79
CA THR A 20 9.27 16.41 -5.16
C THR A 20 8.13 15.89 -6.02
N ASN A 21 8.08 16.25 -7.30
CA ASN A 21 6.97 15.89 -8.18
C ASN A 21 6.81 14.38 -8.36
N GLU A 22 7.92 13.63 -8.49
CA GLU A 22 7.83 12.17 -8.65
C GLU A 22 7.49 11.47 -7.34
N LEU A 23 8.01 11.96 -6.20
CA LEU A 23 7.72 11.41 -4.89
C LEU A 23 6.25 11.65 -4.52
N VAL A 24 5.70 12.83 -4.83
CA VAL A 24 4.27 13.14 -4.66
C VAL A 24 3.42 12.24 -5.55
N ARG A 25 3.75 12.11 -6.84
CA ARG A 25 3.02 11.20 -7.76
C ARG A 25 3.05 9.77 -7.25
N PHE A 26 4.21 9.30 -6.78
CA PHE A 26 4.32 7.98 -6.18
C PHE A 26 3.45 7.90 -4.93
N ALA A 27 3.60 8.80 -3.96
CA ALA A 27 2.83 8.79 -2.72
C ALA A 27 1.31 8.81 -2.97
N ARG A 28 0.82 9.65 -3.89
CA ARG A 28 -0.61 9.69 -4.28
C ARG A 28 -1.12 8.36 -4.83
N SER A 29 -0.28 7.64 -5.59
CA SER A 29 -0.62 6.27 -6.05
C SER A 29 -0.63 5.21 -4.92
N ARG A 30 -0.21 5.60 -3.71
CA ARG A 30 -0.05 4.73 -2.53
C ARG A 30 -0.87 5.20 -1.33
N VAL A 31 -1.65 6.26 -1.39
CA VAL A 31 -2.52 6.67 -0.27
C VAL A 31 -3.86 7.16 -0.80
N LYS A 32 -4.84 7.32 0.11
CA LYS A 32 -6.21 7.66 -0.26
C LYS A 32 -6.37 9.12 -0.69
N ASP A 33 -5.74 10.05 0.03
CA ASP A 33 -5.94 11.48 -0.15
C ASP A 33 -4.62 12.21 -0.40
N ASP A 34 -4.72 13.27 -1.21
CA ASP A 34 -3.59 14.08 -1.64
C ASP A 34 -2.87 14.74 -0.46
N ALA A 35 -3.60 15.12 0.59
CA ALA A 35 -3.02 15.75 1.78
C ALA A 35 -2.05 14.79 2.50
N THR A 36 -2.46 13.54 2.71
CA THR A 36 -1.59 12.49 3.26
C THR A 36 -0.38 12.26 2.38
N ALA A 37 -0.52 12.29 1.05
CA ALA A 37 0.61 12.10 0.14
C ALA A 37 1.62 13.24 0.26
N ASP A 38 1.15 14.48 0.27
CA ASP A 38 1.97 15.67 0.38
C ASP A 38 2.69 15.70 1.76
N ASP A 39 2.00 15.36 2.84
CA ASP A 39 2.57 15.24 4.19
C ASP A 39 3.68 14.18 4.26
N LEU A 40 3.48 13.00 3.66
CA LEU A 40 4.49 11.94 3.64
C LEU A 40 5.74 12.34 2.86
N VAL A 41 5.59 13.09 1.77
CA VAL A 41 6.73 13.61 1.01
C VAL A 41 7.46 14.70 1.79
N GLN A 42 6.73 15.59 2.47
CA GLN A 42 7.35 16.58 3.36
C GLN A 42 8.15 15.89 4.47
N LEU A 43 7.57 14.90 5.15
CA LEU A 43 8.26 14.11 6.17
C LEU A 43 9.47 13.35 5.60
N THR A 44 9.41 12.94 4.34
CA THR A 44 10.55 12.31 3.65
C THR A 44 11.70 13.29 3.52
N PHE A 45 11.45 14.52 3.08
CA PHE A 45 12.48 15.54 2.95
C PHE A 45 13.00 16.03 4.31
N VAL A 46 12.15 16.15 5.33
CA VAL A 46 12.60 16.44 6.71
C VAL A 46 13.57 15.36 7.18
N SER A 47 13.21 14.07 7.07
CA SER A 47 14.12 12.98 7.44
C SER A 47 15.37 12.92 6.57
N ALA A 48 15.27 13.27 5.29
CA ALA A 48 16.42 13.37 4.39
C ALA A 48 17.38 14.48 4.87
N TRP A 49 16.90 15.65 5.26
CA TRP A 49 17.73 16.73 5.80
C TRP A 49 18.49 16.31 7.06
N GLU A 50 17.79 15.67 8.00
CA GLU A 50 18.34 15.18 9.27
C GLU A 50 19.42 14.11 9.08
N THR A 51 19.33 13.33 8.01
CA THR A 51 20.20 12.18 7.76
C THR A 51 21.13 12.34 6.56
N LEU A 52 21.12 13.51 5.91
CA LEU A 52 21.89 13.78 4.70
C LEU A 52 23.40 13.57 4.90
N ASP A 53 23.93 13.89 6.09
CA ASP A 53 25.35 13.70 6.41
C ASP A 53 25.75 12.21 6.51
N ARG A 54 24.77 11.31 6.63
CA ARG A 54 24.95 9.85 6.65
C ARG A 54 24.75 9.22 5.28
N PHE A 55 24.43 10.00 4.26
CA PHE A 55 24.27 9.47 2.91
C PHE A 55 25.64 9.19 2.29
N GLU A 56 26.02 7.90 2.27
CA GLU A 56 27.32 7.44 1.81
C GLU A 56 27.48 7.39 0.28
N GLY A 57 26.43 7.70 -0.49
CA GLY A 57 26.48 7.66 -1.96
C GLY A 57 26.49 6.25 -2.58
N ASN A 58 26.28 5.20 -1.79
CA ASN A 58 26.19 3.80 -2.24
C ASN A 58 24.94 3.51 -3.12
N SER A 59 24.03 4.48 -3.22
CA SER A 59 22.86 4.44 -4.11
C SER A 59 22.61 5.83 -4.70
N SER A 60 21.76 5.94 -5.71
CA SER A 60 21.36 7.27 -6.20
C SER A 60 20.55 8.01 -5.13
N PRO A 61 20.61 9.36 -5.05
CA PRO A 61 19.75 10.14 -4.17
C PRO A 61 18.27 9.83 -4.35
N ARG A 62 17.87 9.60 -5.60
CA ARG A 62 16.52 9.13 -5.95
C ARG A 62 16.17 7.85 -5.20
N THR A 63 16.96 6.79 -5.36
CA THR A 63 16.74 5.50 -4.68
C THR A 63 16.64 5.67 -3.16
N TRP A 64 17.52 6.48 -2.59
CA TRP A 64 17.55 6.75 -1.16
C TRP A 64 16.29 7.48 -0.66
N LEU A 65 15.83 8.52 -1.37
CA LEU A 65 14.60 9.23 -1.04
C LEU A 65 13.37 8.32 -1.14
N TYR A 66 13.31 7.45 -2.16
CA TYR A 66 12.25 6.43 -2.26
C TYR A 66 12.28 5.44 -1.11
N ALA A 67 13.47 5.05 -0.64
CA ALA A 67 13.59 4.19 0.54
C ALA A 67 13.05 4.87 1.80
N ILE A 68 13.37 6.15 2.01
CA ILE A 68 12.80 6.93 3.12
C ILE A 68 11.27 7.01 2.99
N LEU A 69 10.75 7.37 1.81
CA LEU A 69 9.31 7.49 1.57
C LEU A 69 8.58 6.16 1.80
N LYS A 70 9.14 5.04 1.35
CA LYS A 70 8.58 3.71 1.60
C LYS A 70 8.49 3.38 3.10
N HIS A 71 9.50 3.75 3.89
CA HIS A 71 9.42 3.61 5.34
C HIS A 71 8.30 4.47 5.94
N LYS A 72 8.16 5.74 5.50
CA LYS A 72 7.06 6.61 5.96
C LYS A 72 5.67 6.06 5.59
N LEU A 73 5.53 5.47 4.41
CA LEU A 73 4.30 4.79 3.97
C LEU A 73 4.01 3.55 4.83
N ALA A 74 5.03 2.74 5.14
CA ALA A 74 4.88 1.60 6.05
C ALA A 74 4.46 2.06 7.46
N ASP A 75 5.09 3.11 7.99
CA ASP A 75 4.72 3.74 9.27
C ASP A 75 3.25 4.19 9.27
N HIS A 76 2.82 4.85 8.19
CA HIS A 76 1.44 5.30 8.01
C HIS A 76 0.45 4.13 8.07
N TYR A 77 0.68 3.07 7.29
CA TYR A 77 -0.20 1.90 7.29
C TYR A 77 -0.18 1.12 8.59
N ARG A 78 0.95 1.11 9.31
CA ARG A 78 1.04 0.55 10.66
C ARG A 78 0.19 1.35 11.65
N LYS A 79 0.17 2.68 11.52
CA LYS A 79 -0.70 3.55 12.33
C LYS A 79 -2.18 3.28 12.04
N VAL A 80 -2.57 3.25 10.76
CA VAL A 80 -3.94 2.90 10.32
C VAL A 80 -4.37 1.53 10.87
N TYR A 81 -3.47 0.55 10.82
CA TYR A 81 -3.71 -0.79 11.37
C TYR A 81 -4.03 -0.76 12.87
N ARG A 82 -3.27 0.01 13.67
CA ARG A 82 -3.46 0.11 15.12
C ARG A 82 -4.69 0.93 15.54
N GLU A 83 -5.01 1.98 14.79
CA GLU A 83 -6.15 2.86 15.09
C GLU A 83 -7.48 2.24 14.68
N GLY A 84 -7.47 1.35 13.68
CA GLY A 84 -8.59 0.48 13.37
C GLY A 84 -8.88 -0.46 14.53
N LYS A 85 -9.90 -0.12 15.35
CA LYS A 85 -10.39 -0.95 16.46
C LYS A 85 -10.31 -2.43 16.07
N HIS A 86 -9.47 -3.18 16.78
CA HIS A 86 -9.15 -4.56 16.47
C HIS A 86 -10.46 -5.37 16.39
N VAL A 87 -10.82 -5.86 15.20
CA VAL A 87 -11.60 -7.10 15.13
C VAL A 87 -10.65 -8.14 15.72
N SER A 88 -10.85 -8.47 17.00
CA SER A 88 -9.97 -9.41 17.70
C SER A 88 -9.91 -10.71 16.89
N GLY A 89 -8.77 -11.40 16.90
CA GLY A 89 -8.59 -12.69 16.21
C GLY A 89 -9.65 -13.75 16.53
N LYS A 90 -10.52 -13.52 17.52
CA LYS A 90 -11.66 -14.35 17.87
C LYS A 90 -12.91 -14.16 17.00
N GLU A 91 -13.09 -12.98 16.40
CA GLU A 91 -14.12 -12.74 15.36
C GLU A 91 -13.59 -13.03 13.95
N ILE A 92 -12.29 -13.32 13.85
CA ILE A 92 -11.62 -13.76 12.62
C ILE A 92 -11.74 -15.29 12.47
N ALA A 93 -12.41 -16.02 13.35
CA ALA A 93 -12.54 -17.48 13.21
C ALA A 93 -13.63 -17.95 12.23
N ASP A 94 -14.52 -17.06 11.77
CA ASP A 94 -15.74 -17.47 11.06
C ASP A 94 -15.83 -16.79 9.69
N ASP A 95 -15.24 -17.42 8.67
CA ASP A 95 -15.54 -17.08 7.29
C ASP A 95 -15.61 -18.38 6.47
N ASP A 96 -16.74 -19.06 6.58
CA ASP A 96 -17.17 -20.26 5.83
C ASP A 96 -16.93 -20.09 4.29
N LEU A 97 -16.88 -18.85 3.82
CA LEU A 97 -16.57 -18.49 2.44
C LEU A 97 -15.11 -18.79 2.04
N SER A 98 -14.16 -18.73 2.97
CA SER A 98 -12.74 -18.98 2.69
C SER A 98 -12.48 -20.46 2.34
N GLU A 99 -13.16 -21.39 3.00
CA GLU A 99 -13.02 -22.83 2.73
C GLU A 99 -13.65 -23.23 1.39
N SER A 100 -14.73 -22.55 0.99
CA SER A 100 -15.45 -22.84 -0.26
C SER A 100 -14.70 -22.42 -1.54
N LEU A 101 -13.84 -21.39 -1.47
CA LEU A 101 -13.27 -20.73 -2.65
C LEU A 101 -11.82 -21.19 -2.99
N PHE A 102 -11.07 -21.73 -2.02
CA PHE A 102 -9.64 -22.03 -2.16
C PHE A 102 -9.25 -23.38 -1.56
N ASP A 103 -8.22 -24.02 -2.10
CA ASP A 103 -7.66 -25.25 -1.54
C ASP A 103 -6.68 -24.97 -0.39
N GLU A 104 -6.17 -26.03 0.25
CA GLU A 104 -5.21 -25.94 1.36
C GLU A 104 -3.91 -25.19 1.00
N GLY A 105 -3.59 -25.06 -0.29
CA GLY A 105 -2.42 -24.32 -0.78
C GLY A 105 -2.70 -22.84 -1.08
N GLY A 106 -3.92 -22.35 -0.82
CA GLY A 106 -4.32 -20.99 -1.17
C GLY A 106 -4.50 -20.77 -2.67
N ILE A 107 -4.60 -21.85 -3.46
CA ILE A 107 -4.89 -21.81 -4.89
C ILE A 107 -6.41 -21.81 -5.07
N TRP A 108 -6.89 -21.09 -6.08
CA TRP A 108 -8.32 -21.07 -6.43
C TRP A 108 -8.82 -22.50 -6.68
N ARG A 109 -9.90 -22.90 -6.00
CA ARG A 109 -10.63 -24.11 -6.40
C ARG A 109 -11.20 -23.91 -7.81
N ASN A 110 -11.28 -25.00 -8.57
CA ASN A 110 -11.76 -24.98 -9.96
C ASN A 110 -13.11 -24.25 -10.07
N GLY A 111 -13.24 -23.36 -11.05
CA GLY A 111 -14.45 -22.56 -11.27
C GLY A 111 -14.52 -21.27 -10.46
N HIS A 112 -13.71 -21.13 -9.40
CA HIS A 112 -13.71 -19.91 -8.60
C HIS A 112 -12.72 -18.87 -9.09
N ARG A 113 -11.67 -19.17 -9.88
CA ARG A 113 -10.77 -18.12 -10.41
C ARG A 113 -11.57 -17.04 -11.18
N PRO A 114 -11.39 -15.73 -10.89
CA PRO A 114 -12.01 -14.68 -11.67
C PRO A 114 -11.63 -14.83 -13.14
N LYS A 115 -12.63 -14.93 -14.02
CA LYS A 115 -12.38 -14.90 -15.47
C LYS A 115 -12.03 -13.46 -15.83
N ALA A 116 -10.78 -13.23 -16.22
CA ALA A 116 -10.44 -12.00 -16.93
C ALA A 116 -11.31 -11.99 -18.20
N LYS A 117 -12.27 -11.08 -18.30
CA LYS A 117 -12.89 -10.82 -19.59
C LYS A 117 -11.79 -10.17 -20.43
N ASN A 118 -11.45 -10.82 -21.54
CA ASN A 118 -10.64 -10.21 -22.58
C ASN A 118 -11.44 -9.03 -23.15
N ASP A 119 -11.17 -7.82 -22.62
CA ASP A 119 -11.25 -6.50 -23.29
C ASP A 119 -11.21 -5.32 -22.30
N VAL A 120 -10.43 -5.42 -21.20
CA VAL A 120 -10.26 -4.33 -20.21
C VAL A 120 -9.29 -3.25 -20.73
N PHE A 121 -9.44 -2.83 -21.98
CA PHE A 121 -8.66 -1.76 -22.62
C PHE A 121 -9.55 -0.67 -23.25
N GLY A 122 -10.84 -0.62 -22.90
CA GLY A 122 -11.67 0.56 -23.13
C GLY A 122 -11.48 1.59 -22.00
N GLU A 123 -11.11 2.82 -22.34
CA GLU A 123 -10.87 3.93 -21.40
C GLU A 123 -11.98 4.14 -20.32
N PRO A 124 -13.29 4.03 -20.60
CA PRO A 124 -14.31 4.19 -19.55
C PRO A 124 -14.44 2.98 -18.60
N GLU A 125 -14.02 1.79 -19.03
CA GLU A 125 -14.09 0.57 -18.22
C GLU A 125 -12.96 0.52 -17.18
N ASN A 126 -11.80 1.09 -17.52
CA ASN A 126 -10.66 1.26 -16.61
C ASN A 126 -10.96 2.23 -15.47
N GLU A 127 -11.50 3.42 -15.76
CA GLU A 127 -11.89 4.35 -14.71
C GLU A 127 -12.97 3.76 -13.79
N ARG A 128 -13.89 2.97 -14.36
CA ARG A 128 -14.95 2.31 -13.60
C ARG A 128 -14.37 1.24 -12.66
N LEU A 129 -13.43 0.44 -13.15
CA LEU A 129 -12.74 -0.56 -12.35
C LEU A 129 -11.90 0.11 -11.25
N GLU A 130 -11.18 1.17 -11.57
CA GLU A 130 -10.37 1.94 -10.62
C GLU A 130 -11.24 2.54 -9.51
N ARG A 131 -12.36 3.20 -9.85
CA ARG A 131 -13.32 3.71 -8.86
C ARG A 131 -13.87 2.59 -7.96
N ALA A 132 -14.19 1.43 -8.53
CA ALA A 132 -14.67 0.28 -7.78
C ALA A 132 -13.58 -0.26 -6.83
N LEU A 133 -12.34 -0.41 -7.31
CA LEU A 133 -11.21 -0.87 -6.52
C LEU A 133 -10.92 0.08 -5.35
N MET A 134 -10.83 1.38 -5.60
CA MET A 134 -10.59 2.39 -4.57
C MET A 134 -11.68 2.36 -3.50
N HIS A 135 -12.95 2.34 -3.91
CA HIS A 135 -14.04 2.21 -2.96
C HIS A 135 -13.94 0.92 -2.15
N CYS A 136 -13.69 -0.22 -2.80
CA CYS A 136 -13.63 -1.50 -2.10
C CYS A 136 -12.46 -1.53 -1.11
N LEU A 137 -11.29 -1.01 -1.46
CA LEU A 137 -10.16 -0.84 -0.53
C LEU A 137 -10.54 0.01 0.69
N GLU A 138 -11.33 1.06 0.51
CA GLU A 138 -11.81 1.89 1.63
C GLU A 138 -12.79 1.18 2.56
N THR A 139 -13.59 0.26 2.03
CA THR A 139 -14.53 -0.53 2.83
C THR A 139 -13.87 -1.70 3.54
N LEU A 140 -12.61 -2.03 3.22
CA LEU A 140 -11.92 -3.11 3.90
C LEU A 140 -11.66 -2.76 5.36
N PRO A 141 -11.81 -3.73 6.28
CA PRO A 141 -11.32 -3.60 7.64
C PRO A 141 -9.84 -3.16 7.65
N PRO A 142 -9.44 -2.22 8.54
CA PRO A 142 -8.11 -1.62 8.52
C PRO A 142 -6.95 -2.63 8.57
N ASN A 143 -7.11 -3.74 9.28
CA ASN A 143 -6.12 -4.80 9.34
C ASN A 143 -5.90 -5.47 7.97
N LEU A 144 -6.99 -5.85 7.30
CA LEU A 144 -6.97 -6.45 5.98
C LEU A 144 -6.43 -5.47 4.92
N ARG A 145 -6.84 -4.21 5.04
CA ARG A 145 -6.44 -3.14 4.13
C ARG A 145 -4.93 -2.89 4.21
N SER A 146 -4.39 -2.62 5.40
CA SER A 146 -2.95 -2.36 5.58
C SER A 146 -2.09 -3.51 5.07
N ALA A 147 -2.47 -4.77 5.34
CA ALA A 147 -1.71 -5.93 4.87
C ALA A 147 -1.64 -6.02 3.33
N VAL A 148 -2.76 -5.76 2.64
CA VAL A 148 -2.82 -5.81 1.17
C VAL A 148 -2.18 -4.58 0.53
N GLU A 149 -2.35 -3.38 1.09
CA GLU A 149 -1.71 -2.17 0.58
C GLU A 149 -0.18 -2.26 0.73
N MET A 150 0.33 -2.69 1.89
CA MET A 150 1.75 -2.95 2.08
C MET A 150 2.29 -4.02 1.10
N LYS A 151 1.52 -5.07 0.83
CA LYS A 151 1.94 -6.16 -0.07
C LYS A 151 1.95 -5.74 -1.54
N TYR A 152 0.88 -5.11 -2.01
CA TYR A 152 0.64 -4.92 -3.45
C TYR A 152 0.90 -3.50 -3.93
N LEU A 153 0.75 -2.49 -3.08
CA LEU A 153 1.04 -1.10 -3.44
C LEU A 153 2.49 -0.74 -3.10
N LEU A 154 3.01 -1.17 -1.95
CA LEU A 154 4.39 -0.88 -1.55
C LEU A 154 5.41 -1.94 -2.01
N ASP A 155 4.94 -3.09 -2.48
CA ASP A 155 5.76 -4.24 -2.88
C ASP A 155 6.69 -4.72 -1.76
N LEU A 156 6.19 -4.70 -0.51
CA LEU A 156 6.93 -5.19 0.64
C LEU A 156 6.91 -6.73 0.69
N LYS A 157 8.02 -7.29 1.18
CA LYS A 157 8.12 -8.72 1.43
C LYS A 157 7.25 -9.12 2.61
N SER A 158 6.75 -10.36 2.60
CA SER A 158 5.81 -10.85 3.62
C SER A 158 6.43 -10.79 5.02
N GLU A 159 7.73 -11.11 5.15
CA GLU A 159 8.47 -11.08 6.40
C GLU A 159 8.59 -9.66 6.95
N THR A 160 8.80 -8.68 6.07
CA THR A 160 8.79 -7.25 6.43
C THR A 160 7.42 -6.85 6.95
N ILE A 161 6.34 -7.20 6.25
CA ILE A 161 4.98 -6.84 6.67
C ILE A 161 4.62 -7.46 8.02
N GLN A 162 4.99 -8.72 8.24
CA GLN A 162 4.80 -9.42 9.52
C GLN A 162 5.49 -8.68 10.67
N ALA A 163 6.77 -8.32 10.48
CA ALA A 163 7.54 -7.56 11.47
C ALA A 163 6.94 -6.17 11.70
N GLU A 164 6.53 -5.49 10.63
CA GLU A 164 5.94 -4.15 10.69
C GLU A 164 4.60 -4.12 11.43
N LEU A 165 3.75 -5.13 11.21
CA LEU A 165 2.42 -5.22 11.83
C LEU A 165 2.45 -5.96 13.18
N GLY A 166 3.55 -6.63 13.54
CA GLY A 166 3.66 -7.41 14.77
C GLY A 166 2.75 -8.64 14.79
N ILE A 167 2.58 -9.32 13.65
CA ILE A 167 1.70 -10.49 13.49
C ILE A 167 2.46 -11.73 13.04
N SER A 168 1.92 -12.92 13.35
CA SER A 168 2.50 -14.18 12.88
C SER A 168 2.31 -14.36 11.37
N GLU A 169 3.14 -15.22 10.77
CA GLU A 169 3.01 -15.58 9.36
C GLU A 169 1.61 -16.12 9.01
N THR A 170 1.08 -17.04 9.82
CA THR A 170 -0.28 -17.58 9.63
C THR A 170 -1.35 -16.48 9.64
N ASN A 171 -1.27 -15.55 10.59
CA ASN A 171 -2.20 -14.44 10.70
C ASN A 171 -2.10 -13.51 9.47
N TYR A 172 -0.87 -13.17 9.05
CA TYR A 172 -0.64 -12.38 7.84
C TYR A 172 -1.28 -13.00 6.59
N TRP A 173 -1.06 -14.30 6.34
CA TRP A 173 -1.64 -14.98 5.19
C TRP A 173 -3.17 -15.02 5.26
N GLN A 174 -3.75 -15.22 6.44
CA GLN A 174 -5.21 -15.13 6.65
C GLN A 174 -5.74 -13.73 6.33
N GLN A 175 -5.04 -12.66 6.76
CA GLN A 175 -5.44 -11.29 6.46
C GLN A 175 -5.40 -11.00 4.94
N VAL A 176 -4.28 -11.30 4.28
CA VAL A 176 -4.13 -11.08 2.83
C VAL A 176 -5.15 -11.89 2.04
N HIS A 177 -5.42 -13.13 2.46
CA HIS A 177 -6.43 -13.98 1.85
C HIS A 177 -7.83 -13.35 1.93
N ARG A 178 -8.29 -13.01 3.14
CA ARG A 178 -9.63 -12.42 3.37
C ARG A 178 -9.80 -11.10 2.67
N ALA A 179 -8.75 -10.28 2.65
CA ALA A 179 -8.74 -9.03 1.93
C ALA A 179 -9.04 -9.26 0.43
N LYS A 180 -8.40 -10.24 -0.22
CA LYS A 180 -8.67 -10.59 -1.63
C LYS A 180 -10.11 -11.06 -1.86
N VAL A 181 -10.64 -11.90 -0.96
CA VAL A 181 -12.02 -12.39 -1.06
C VAL A 181 -13.03 -11.25 -0.94
N LYS A 182 -12.87 -10.38 0.06
CA LYS A 182 -13.73 -9.21 0.26
C LYS A 182 -13.62 -8.21 -0.89
N LEU A 183 -12.41 -7.91 -1.35
CA LEU A 183 -12.17 -7.05 -2.52
C LEU A 183 -12.90 -7.59 -3.74
N ARG A 184 -12.76 -8.89 -4.02
CA ARG A 184 -13.45 -9.51 -5.14
C ARG A 184 -14.96 -9.39 -5.04
N SER A 185 -15.54 -9.81 -3.92
CA SER A 185 -17.00 -9.76 -3.72
C SER A 185 -17.54 -8.35 -3.92
N CYS A 186 -16.85 -7.35 -3.36
CA CYS A 186 -17.19 -5.94 -3.51
C CYS A 186 -17.07 -5.45 -4.96
N ILE A 187 -15.95 -5.76 -5.64
CA ILE A 187 -15.70 -5.34 -7.03
C ILE A 187 -16.72 -6.00 -7.96
N GLU A 188 -16.96 -7.30 -7.84
CA GLU A 188 -17.94 -8.00 -8.67
C GLU A 188 -19.35 -7.44 -8.50
N GLY A 189 -19.78 -7.13 -7.27
CA GLY A 189 -21.06 -6.50 -7.02
C GLY A 189 -21.18 -5.14 -7.72
N ARG A 190 -20.14 -4.29 -7.63
CA ARG A 190 -20.12 -2.95 -8.22
C ARG A 190 -20.02 -2.94 -9.74
N VAL A 191 -19.31 -3.93 -10.30
CA VAL A 191 -19.18 -4.08 -11.75
C VAL A 191 -20.45 -4.70 -12.35
N LYS A 192 -21.13 -5.64 -11.66
CA LYS A 192 -22.38 -6.28 -12.14
C LYS A 192 -23.63 -5.40 -11.98
N ASN A 193 -23.77 -4.65 -10.89
CA ASN A 193 -25.01 -3.93 -10.55
C ASN A 193 -25.35 -2.71 -11.42
N ASN A 194 -24.53 -2.35 -12.42
CA ASN A 194 -24.75 -1.19 -13.30
C ASN A 194 -24.83 -1.58 -14.80
N ASN A 195 -25.16 -2.85 -15.08
CA ASN A 195 -25.49 -3.34 -16.44
C ASN A 195 -27.02 -3.47 -16.66
N GLY A 196 -27.82 -2.71 -15.91
CA GLY A 196 -29.27 -2.61 -16.06
C GLY A 196 -29.67 -1.18 -16.42
#